data_AF-A0A383BS30-F1
#
_entry.id   AF-A0A383BS30-F1
#
_cell.length_a   1.000
_cell.length_b   1.000
_cell.length_c   1.000
_cell.angle_alpha   90.00
_cell.angle_beta   90.00
_cell.angle_gamma   90.00
#
_symmetry.space_group_name_H-M   'P 1'
#
loop_
_entity.id
_entity.type
_entity.pdbx_description
1 polymer ?
#
loop_
_entity_poly.entity_id
_entity_poly.type
_entity_poly.pdbx_seq_one_letter_code
_entity_poly.pdbx_strand_id
1 'polypeptide(L)'
;MKIVAVDPFYLKMPNITTDADGTQDTLVVRVRTDEGIEGWGECDASPLVSLATYCCPMSHGNIINIRQSLVGEVLRGSDDILRLHDKILRNALDIQQIDHAYSGTDIALWDIVGQKFKRPVYQLLEDQFGFSSQGID
;
A
#
# COMPACT_ATOMS: atom_id res chain seq x y z
N MET A 1 2.31 -17.13 -0.30
CA MET A 1 2.96 -16.20 -1.23
C MET A 1 3.93 -15.27 -0.51
N LYS A 2 4.99 -14.90 -1.21
CA LYS A 2 5.95 -13.86 -0.86
C LYS A 2 5.83 -12.68 -1.81
N ILE A 3 6.06 -11.48 -1.30
CA ILE A 3 6.14 -10.27 -2.12
C ILE A 3 7.45 -10.30 -2.89
N VAL A 4 7.38 -10.19 -4.23
CA VAL A 4 8.56 -10.20 -5.11
C VAL A 4 8.83 -8.84 -5.76
N ALA A 5 7.83 -7.95 -5.79
CA ALA A 5 8.00 -6.58 -6.28
C ALA A 5 6.97 -5.63 -5.68
N VAL A 6 7.36 -4.36 -5.54
CA VAL A 6 6.50 -3.23 -5.14
C VAL A 6 6.82 -2.07 -6.07
N ASP A 7 5.96 -1.82 -7.05
CA ASP A 7 6.23 -0.91 -8.18
C ASP A 7 5.30 0.33 -8.10
N PRO A 8 5.83 1.52 -7.80
CA PRO A 8 5.06 2.77 -7.83
C PRO A 8 5.04 3.36 -9.26
N PHE A 9 3.89 3.89 -9.65
CA PHE A 9 3.62 4.49 -10.95
C PHE A 9 3.06 5.89 -10.76
N TYR A 10 3.80 6.90 -11.23
CA TYR A 10 3.30 8.26 -11.28
C TYR A 10 2.43 8.45 -12.53
N LEU A 11 1.18 8.85 -12.31
CA LEU A 11 0.24 9.20 -13.37
C LEU A 11 -0.14 10.67 -13.21
N LYS A 12 -0.28 11.38 -14.34
CA LYS A 12 -0.71 12.78 -14.33
C LYS A 12 -1.50 13.14 -15.58
N MET A 13 -2.35 14.14 -15.42
CA MET A 13 -2.94 14.86 -16.54
C MET A 13 -1.85 15.56 -17.38
N PRO A 14 -2.11 15.85 -18.67
CA PRO A 14 -1.16 16.58 -19.51
C PRO A 14 -0.82 17.98 -18.97
N ASN A 15 -1.77 18.61 -18.27
CA ASN A 15 -1.61 19.92 -17.66
C ASN A 15 -2.16 19.89 -16.24
N ILE A 16 -1.34 20.31 -15.27
CA ILE A 16 -1.72 20.47 -13.86
C ILE A 16 -1.95 21.97 -13.64
N THR A 17 -3.09 22.32 -13.06
CA THR A 17 -3.52 23.69 -12.78
C THR A 17 -3.40 24.01 -11.28
N THR A 18 -3.87 25.19 -10.89
CA THR A 18 -3.97 25.60 -9.48
C THR A 18 -5.27 25.14 -8.82
N ASP A 19 -6.11 24.37 -9.53
CA ASP A 19 -7.35 23.84 -8.96
C ASP A 19 -7.02 22.85 -7.85
N ALA A 20 -7.78 22.89 -6.76
CA ALA A 20 -7.61 21.97 -5.63
C ALA A 20 -8.28 20.61 -5.94
N ASP A 21 -7.76 19.92 -6.96
CA ASP A 21 -8.25 18.64 -7.47
C ASP A 21 -7.11 17.60 -7.40
N GLY A 22 -7.24 16.63 -6.49
CA GLY A 22 -6.29 15.54 -6.27
C GLY A 22 -6.28 14.48 -7.39
N THR A 23 -7.17 14.59 -8.38
CA THR A 23 -7.17 13.69 -9.54
C THR A 23 -6.28 14.17 -10.69
N GLN A 24 -5.68 15.36 -10.56
CA GLN A 24 -4.77 15.91 -11.57
C GLN A 24 -3.47 15.12 -11.70
N ASP A 25 -3.00 14.55 -10.59
CA ASP A 25 -1.94 13.57 -10.57
C ASP A 25 -2.07 12.61 -9.39
N THR A 26 -1.57 11.38 -9.54
CA THR A 26 -1.72 10.34 -8.53
C THR A 26 -0.54 9.37 -8.55
N LEU A 27 -0.36 8.64 -7.46
CA LEU A 27 0.56 7.53 -7.38
C LEU A 27 -0.22 6.22 -7.22
N VAL A 28 -0.10 5.36 -8.23
CA VAL A 28 -0.63 4.01 -8.20
C VAL A 28 0.50 3.04 -7.85
N VAL A 29 0.24 2.05 -7.01
CA VAL A 29 1.21 1.07 -6.56
C VAL A 29 0.74 -0.32 -6.94
N ARG A 30 1.63 -1.09 -7.57
CA ARG A 30 1.44 -2.52 -7.82
C ARG A 30 2.33 -3.35 -6.91
N VAL A 31 1.74 -4.33 -6.24
CA VAL A 31 2.49 -5.37 -5.51
C VAL A 31 2.36 -6.68 -6.28
N ARG A 32 3.45 -7.43 -6.42
CA ARG A 32 3.47 -8.74 -7.09
C ARG A 32 3.95 -9.81 -6.16
N THR A 33 3.42 -11.01 -6.33
CA THR A 33 3.79 -12.18 -5.53
C THR A 33 4.45 -13.29 -6.34
N ASP A 34 5.14 -14.20 -5.65
CA ASP A 34 5.74 -15.40 -6.23
C ASP A 34 4.71 -16.43 -6.73
N GLU A 35 3.44 -16.28 -6.36
CA GLU A 35 2.31 -17.08 -6.86
C GLU A 35 1.63 -16.45 -8.09
N GLY A 36 2.15 -15.33 -8.60
CA GLY A 36 1.63 -14.65 -9.80
C GLY A 36 0.38 -13.79 -9.56
N ILE A 37 -0.04 -13.60 -8.30
CA ILE A 37 -1.10 -12.65 -7.93
C ILE A 37 -0.48 -11.25 -7.83
N GLU A 38 -1.16 -10.28 -8.43
CA GLU A 38 -0.82 -8.86 -8.37
C GLU A 38 -1.99 -8.10 -7.75
N GLY A 39 -1.70 -7.12 -6.90
CA GLY A 39 -2.71 -6.19 -6.41
C GLY A 39 -2.31 -4.75 -6.61
N TRP A 40 -3.33 -3.91 -6.61
CA TRP A 40 -3.24 -2.51 -6.95
C TRP A 40 -3.85 -1.66 -5.86
N GLY A 41 -3.21 -0.51 -5.61
CA GLY A 41 -3.73 0.50 -4.71
C GLY A 41 -3.24 1.88 -5.11
N GLU A 42 -3.90 2.89 -4.58
CA GLU A 42 -3.62 4.29 -4.84
C GLU A 42 -3.34 4.98 -3.51
N CYS A 43 -2.40 5.93 -3.48
CA CYS A 43 -2.30 6.86 -2.35
C CYS A 43 -2.59 8.30 -2.78
N ASP A 44 -3.47 8.95 -2.02
CA ASP A 44 -3.74 10.38 -2.16
C ASP A 44 -2.75 11.19 -1.29
N ALA A 45 -1.73 11.74 -1.96
CA ALA A 45 -0.72 12.66 -1.46
C ALA A 45 0.13 13.17 -2.63
N SER A 46 1.11 14.03 -2.36
CA SER A 46 2.05 14.50 -3.40
C SER A 46 2.76 13.31 -4.08
N PRO A 47 2.43 12.98 -5.35
CA PRO A 47 2.79 11.66 -5.89
C PRO A 47 4.30 11.44 -6.01
N LEU A 48 5.08 12.49 -6.33
CA LEU A 48 6.53 12.39 -6.45
C LEU A 48 7.24 12.32 -5.09
N VAL A 49 6.67 12.95 -4.05
CA VAL A 49 7.18 12.81 -2.68
C VAL A 49 6.89 11.38 -2.20
N SER A 50 5.67 10.89 -2.40
CA SER A 50 5.30 9.51 -2.13
C SER A 50 6.21 8.54 -2.89
N LEU A 51 6.48 8.75 -4.19
CA LEU A 51 7.38 7.90 -4.97
C LEU A 51 8.79 7.82 -4.37
N ALA A 52 9.29 8.91 -3.80
CA ALA A 52 10.59 8.90 -3.14
C ALA A 52 10.62 7.99 -1.90
N THR A 53 9.51 7.86 -1.15
CA THR A 53 9.44 6.94 0.02
C THR A 53 9.52 5.45 -0.38
N TYR A 54 9.26 5.12 -1.65
CA TYR A 54 9.42 3.78 -2.20
C TYR A 54 10.84 3.49 -2.71
N CYS A 55 11.60 4.53 -3.04
CA CYS A 55 12.81 4.41 -3.87
C CYS A 55 14.07 5.00 -3.22
N CYS A 56 13.94 5.80 -2.16
CA CYS A 56 15.08 6.42 -1.50
C CYS A 56 16.05 5.36 -0.97
N PRO A 57 17.37 5.56 -1.03
CA PRO A 57 18.32 4.64 -0.41
C PRO A 57 18.06 4.54 1.10
N MET A 58 18.26 3.35 1.67
CA MET A 58 18.32 3.20 3.13
C MET A 58 19.37 4.15 3.71
N SER A 59 18.97 4.91 4.73
CA SER A 59 19.89 5.76 5.50
C SER A 59 20.50 4.96 6.66
N HIS A 60 19.65 4.36 7.52
CA HIS A 60 20.04 3.47 8.61
C HIS A 60 18.84 2.60 9.06
N GLY A 61 19.00 1.78 10.12
CA GLY A 61 18.11 0.67 10.45
C GLY A 61 16.63 0.97 10.76
N ASN A 62 16.26 2.24 10.89
CA ASN A 62 14.88 2.72 11.08
C ASN A 62 14.49 3.79 10.04
N ILE A 63 15.25 3.90 8.95
CA ILE A 63 14.96 4.72 7.77
C ILE A 63 15.29 3.89 6.52
N ILE A 64 14.34 3.05 6.15
CA ILE A 64 14.37 2.09 5.05
C ILE A 64 13.11 2.31 4.22
N ASN A 65 13.26 2.43 2.89
CA ASN A 65 12.13 2.66 2.00
C ASN A 65 11.11 1.51 2.03
N ILE A 66 9.90 1.78 1.51
CA ILE A 66 8.79 0.82 1.49
C ILE A 66 9.16 -0.45 0.70
N ARG A 67 9.77 -0.31 -0.49
CA ARG A 67 10.11 -1.45 -1.36
C ARG A 67 11.07 -2.42 -0.67
N GLN A 68 12.16 -1.93 -0.11
CA GLN A 68 13.17 -2.71 0.61
C GLN A 68 12.59 -3.36 1.87
N SER A 69 11.64 -2.69 2.52
CA SER A 69 10.98 -3.23 3.71
C SER A 69 10.02 -4.39 3.40
N LEU A 70 9.49 -4.48 2.17
CA LEU A 70 8.44 -5.46 1.82
C LEU A 70 8.90 -6.59 0.90
N VAL A 71 9.84 -6.37 -0.01
CA VAL A 71 10.30 -7.44 -0.90
C VAL A 71 10.91 -8.58 -0.08
N GLY A 72 10.41 -9.79 -0.31
CA GLY A 72 10.77 -11.00 0.44
C GLY A 72 9.84 -11.32 1.61
N GLU A 73 8.97 -10.39 2.02
CA GLU A 73 8.01 -10.62 3.10
C GLU A 73 6.92 -11.61 2.69
N VAL A 74 6.40 -12.31 3.69
CA VAL A 74 5.33 -13.27 3.51
C VAL A 74 3.95 -12.60 3.68
N LEU A 75 3.02 -12.94 2.78
CA LEU A 75 1.64 -12.47 2.82
C LEU A 75 0.70 -13.69 2.72
N ARG A 76 0.10 -14.12 3.83
CA ARG A 76 -0.83 -15.25 3.85
C ARG A 76 -2.29 -14.83 3.96
N GLY A 77 -2.56 -13.72 4.62
CA GLY A 77 -3.89 -13.17 4.86
C GLY A 77 -3.82 -11.79 5.51
N SER A 78 -4.95 -11.34 6.05
CA SER A 78 -5.14 -10.01 6.65
C SER A 78 -4.19 -9.71 7.83
N ASP A 79 -3.91 -10.69 8.69
CA ASP A 79 -2.97 -10.51 9.81
C ASP A 79 -1.55 -10.13 9.35
N ASP A 80 -1.12 -10.65 8.20
CA ASP A 80 0.18 -10.27 7.63
C ASP A 80 0.18 -8.82 7.15
N ILE A 81 -0.96 -8.27 6.70
CA ILE A 81 -1.08 -6.86 6.29
C ILE A 81 -0.83 -5.94 7.49
N LEU A 82 -1.46 -6.23 8.63
CA LEU A 82 -1.28 -5.47 9.87
C LEU A 82 0.18 -5.55 10.37
N ARG A 83 0.75 -6.75 10.36
CA ARG A 83 2.16 -6.95 10.73
C ARG A 83 3.11 -6.17 9.82
N LEU A 84 2.82 -6.11 8.51
CA LEU A 84 3.62 -5.38 7.53
C LEU A 84 3.48 -3.87 7.69
N HIS A 85 2.27 -3.39 7.99
CA HIS A 85 2.01 -1.99 8.35
C HIS A 85 2.90 -1.57 9.52
N ASP A 86 2.87 -2.32 10.63
CA ASP A 86 3.70 -2.02 11.80
C ASP A 86 5.20 -2.07 11.48
N LYS A 87 5.63 -3.00 10.61
CA LYS A 87 7.02 -3.08 10.16
C LYS A 87 7.42 -1.81 9.41
N ILE A 88 6.56 -1.33 8.51
CA ILE A 88 6.82 -0.12 7.73
C ILE A 88 6.99 1.08 8.64
N LEU A 89 6.07 1.32 9.57
CA LEU A 89 6.16 2.47 10.46
C LEU A 89 7.42 2.46 11.32
N ARG A 90 7.86 1.28 11.80
CA ARG A 90 9.14 1.14 12.52
C ARG A 90 10.35 1.39 11.62
N ASN A 91 10.28 0.93 10.37
CA ASN A 91 11.39 1.02 9.43
C ASN A 91 11.53 2.41 8.80
N ALA A 92 10.53 3.27 8.92
CA ALA A 92 10.45 4.54 8.20
C ALA A 92 10.12 5.71 9.13
N LEU A 93 10.61 5.66 10.38
CA LEU A 93 10.28 6.61 11.44
C LEU A 93 10.50 8.09 11.04
N ASP A 94 11.53 8.36 10.23
CA ASP A 94 11.88 9.71 9.78
C ASP A 94 11.73 9.87 8.25
N ILE A 95 10.91 9.04 7.59
CA ILE A 95 10.53 9.23 6.19
C ILE A 95 9.23 10.03 6.15
N GLN A 96 9.29 11.22 5.55
CA GLN A 96 8.13 12.10 5.45
C GLN A 96 7.00 11.46 4.63
N GLN A 97 5.75 11.71 5.06
CA GLN A 97 4.53 11.22 4.42
C GLN A 97 4.41 9.69 4.35
N ILE A 98 5.07 8.96 5.26
CA ILE A 98 5.08 7.49 5.21
C ILE A 98 3.68 6.87 5.24
N ASP A 99 2.77 7.35 6.09
CA ASP A 99 1.41 6.81 6.20
C ASP A 99 0.64 6.99 4.88
N HIS A 100 0.72 8.20 4.31
CA HIS A 100 0.10 8.49 3.02
C HIS A 100 0.69 7.60 1.93
N ALA A 101 2.01 7.57 1.78
CA ALA A 101 2.64 6.80 0.73
C ALA A 101 2.37 5.30 0.87
N TYR A 102 2.41 4.76 2.10
CA TYR A 102 2.15 3.35 2.35
C TYR A 102 0.69 2.95 2.10
N SER A 103 -0.29 3.85 2.24
CA SER A 103 -1.70 3.54 1.99
C SER A 103 -1.95 2.87 0.63
N GLY A 104 -1.26 3.30 -0.43
CA GLY A 104 -1.35 2.68 -1.75
C GLY A 104 -0.84 1.23 -1.77
N THR A 105 0.19 0.93 -0.98
CA THR A 105 0.63 -0.46 -0.79
C THR A 105 -0.32 -1.25 0.09
N ASP A 106 -0.82 -0.67 1.18
CA ASP A 106 -1.77 -1.33 2.09
C ASP A 106 -3.01 -1.81 1.32
N ILE A 107 -3.60 -0.94 0.49
CA ILE A 107 -4.72 -1.27 -0.39
C ILE A 107 -4.33 -2.39 -1.38
N ALA A 108 -3.15 -2.33 -1.99
CA ALA A 108 -2.67 -3.37 -2.90
C ALA A 108 -2.50 -4.74 -2.20
N LEU A 109 -2.10 -4.76 -0.92
CA LEU A 109 -2.00 -5.99 -0.14
C LEU A 109 -3.39 -6.56 0.16
N TRP A 110 -4.37 -5.72 0.49
CA TRP A 110 -5.76 -6.13 0.65
C TRP A 110 -6.36 -6.68 -0.65
N ASP A 111 -6.08 -6.05 -1.78
CA ASP A 111 -6.49 -6.54 -3.10
C ASP A 111 -5.91 -7.95 -3.38
N ILE A 112 -4.61 -8.16 -3.15
CA ILE A 112 -3.98 -9.49 -3.26
C ILE A 112 -4.68 -10.52 -2.38
N VAL A 113 -4.95 -10.18 -1.11
CA VAL A 113 -5.58 -11.11 -0.16
C VAL A 113 -7.03 -11.40 -0.57
N GLY A 114 -7.76 -10.40 -1.04
CA GLY A 114 -9.10 -10.55 -1.64
C GLY A 114 -9.11 -11.51 -2.82
N GLN A 115 -8.20 -11.32 -3.77
CA GLN A 115 -8.04 -12.21 -4.93
C GLN A 115 -7.68 -13.63 -4.52
N LYS A 116 -6.72 -13.81 -3.60
CA LYS A 116 -6.31 -15.12 -3.10
C LYS A 116 -7.48 -15.89 -2.50
N PHE A 117 -8.28 -15.24 -1.66
CA PHE A 117 -9.43 -15.87 -1.03
C PHE A 117 -10.70 -15.85 -1.88
N LYS A 118 -10.66 -15.20 -3.06
CA LYS A 118 -11.81 -14.98 -3.94
C LYS A 118 -12.98 -14.31 -3.21
N ARG A 119 -12.66 -13.34 -2.37
CA ARG A 119 -13.64 -12.59 -1.57
C ARG A 119 -13.47 -11.09 -1.79
N PRO A 120 -14.56 -10.32 -1.81
CA PRO A 120 -14.46 -8.88 -1.82
C PRO A 120 -13.83 -8.38 -0.51
N VAL A 121 -12.99 -7.36 -0.60
CA VAL A 121 -12.19 -6.85 0.54
C VAL A 121 -13.04 -6.48 1.74
N TYR A 122 -14.25 -5.92 1.55
CA TYR A 122 -15.11 -5.53 2.66
C TYR A 122 -15.46 -6.69 3.61
N GLN A 123 -15.60 -7.92 3.10
CA GLN A 123 -15.85 -9.10 3.93
C GLN A 123 -14.62 -9.51 4.73
N LEU A 124 -13.42 -9.29 4.17
CA LEU A 124 -12.17 -9.54 4.89
C LEU A 124 -11.96 -8.53 6.01
N LEU A 125 -12.36 -7.27 5.78
CA LEU A 125 -12.34 -6.22 6.81
C LEU A 125 -13.36 -6.50 7.93
N GLU A 126 -14.54 -7.01 7.59
CA GLU A 126 -15.53 -7.47 8.57
C GLU A 126 -14.98 -8.57 9.46
N ASP A 127 -14.35 -9.60 8.88
CA ASP A 127 -13.72 -10.68 9.64
C ASP A 127 -12.57 -10.16 10.54
N GLN A 128 -11.76 -9.22 10.03
CA GLN A 128 -10.58 -8.71 10.74
C GLN A 128 -10.93 -7.78 11.90
N PHE A 129 -11.90 -6.90 11.72
CA PHE A 129 -12.18 -5.79 12.65
C PHE A 129 -13.54 -5.89 13.34
N GLY A 130 -14.39 -6.85 12.96
CA GLY A 130 -15.67 -7.09 13.59
C GLY A 130 -16.68 -5.96 13.36
N PHE A 131 -17.10 -5.76 12.10
CA PHE A 131 -18.27 -4.91 11.83
C PHE A 131 -19.53 -5.73 12.07
N SER A 132 -20.09 -5.66 13.28
CA SER A 132 -21.42 -6.23 13.50
C SER A 132 -22.42 -5.44 12.64
N SER A 133 -23.00 -6.11 11.66
CA SER A 133 -24.23 -5.65 11.01
C SER A 133 -25.38 -5.76 12.02
N GLN A 134 -25.41 -4.91 13.04
CA GLN A 134 -26.69 -4.56 13.64
C GLN A 134 -27.42 -3.76 12.56
N GLY A 135 -28.41 -4.42 11.97
CA GLY A 135 -29.13 -3.97 10.79
C GLY A 135 -29.55 -2.50 10.90
N ILE A 136 -29.33 -1.78 9.81
CA ILE A 136 -30.13 -0.61 9.51
C ILE A 136 -31.50 -1.18 9.10
N ASP A 137 -32.34 -1.47 10.09
CA ASP A 137 -33.80 -1.64 9.93
C ASP A 137 -34.46 -0.25 9.76
#